data_AF-A0AAW9ST23-F1
#
_entry.id   AF-A0AAW9ST23-F1
#
_cell.length_a   1.000
_cell.length_b   1.000
_cell.length_c   1.000
_cell.angle_alpha   90.00
_cell.angle_beta   90.00
_cell.angle_gamma   90.00
#
_symmetry.space_group_name_H-M   'P 1'
#
loop_
_entity.id
_entity.type
_entity.pdbx_description
1 polymer ?
#
loop_
_entity_poly.entity_id
_entity_poly.type
_entity_poly.pdbx_seq_one_letter_code
_entity_poly.pdbx_strand_id
1 'polypeptide(L)'
;MANPYANARYIQNYRDVCEPVFEQGPAGLKALLKHVRGGGILAMAFDVFESAGPPLDFLGQPAPTSLAPAEIAVKTGALLLPYFGIRRADRYGFDTVIEEPIPHGDPRGMMQEATRRLEARIEADPGQWLWTHRRWKPRRREKRRRKAEAQAGR
;
A
#
# COMPACT_ATOMS: atom_id res chain seq x y z
N MET A 1 5.94 14.42 7.46
CA MET A 1 5.60 14.23 8.89
C MET A 1 5.36 15.59 9.55
N ALA A 2 4.55 15.66 10.62
CA ALA A 2 4.19 16.93 11.27
C ALA A 2 5.35 17.57 12.07
N ASN A 3 6.25 16.77 12.63
CA ASN A 3 7.46 17.28 13.27
C ASN A 3 8.54 17.55 12.19
N PRO A 4 9.03 18.80 12.03
CA PRO A 4 9.95 19.16 10.96
C PRO A 4 11.33 18.50 11.09
N TYR A 5 11.88 18.37 12.31
CA TYR A 5 13.17 17.74 12.55
C TYR A 5 13.14 16.25 12.22
N ALA A 6 12.09 15.57 12.68
CA ALA A 6 11.88 14.18 12.36
C ALA A 6 11.64 13.99 10.85
N ASN A 7 10.89 14.89 10.21
CA ASN A 7 10.62 14.86 8.78
C ASN A 7 11.89 15.00 7.94
N ALA A 8 12.78 15.92 8.31
CA ALA A 8 14.05 16.12 7.62
C ALA A 8 14.88 14.83 7.64
N ARG A 9 15.00 14.18 8.80
CA ARG A 9 15.72 12.91 8.92
C ARG A 9 15.04 11.77 8.17
N TYR A 10 13.72 11.71 8.19
CA TYR A 10 12.94 10.74 7.42
C TYR A 10 13.19 10.85 5.91
N ILE A 11 13.17 12.07 5.37
CA ILE A 11 13.43 12.31 3.95
C ILE A 11 14.87 11.93 3.58
N GLN A 12 15.85 12.29 4.42
CA GLN A 12 17.25 11.95 4.18
C GLN A 12 17.45 10.43 4.12
N ASN A 13 16.92 9.69 5.10
CA ASN A 13 17.02 8.23 5.12
C ASN A 13 16.41 7.58 3.87
N TYR A 14 15.33 8.15 3.33
CA TYR A 14 14.75 7.65 2.08
C TYR A 14 15.69 7.87 0.90
N ARG A 15 16.28 9.06 0.78
CA ARG A 15 17.23 9.38 -0.30
C ARG A 15 18.50 8.54 -0.24
N ASP A 16 18.99 8.24 0.96
CA ASP A 16 20.19 7.41 1.14
C ASP A 16 20.00 5.97 0.66
N VAL A 17 18.75 5.48 0.60
CA VAL A 17 18.41 4.08 0.28
C VAL A 17 17.70 3.95 -1.07
N CYS A 18 16.97 4.97 -1.51
CA CYS A 18 16.12 4.91 -2.69
C CYS A 18 16.00 6.29 -3.35
N GLU A 19 16.59 6.42 -4.55
CA GLU A 19 16.30 7.53 -5.46
C GLU A 19 15.81 7.01 -6.82
N PRO A 20 14.88 7.71 -7.48
CA PRO A 20 14.27 8.99 -7.07
C PRO A 20 13.15 8.83 -6.02
N VAL A 21 12.98 9.84 -5.16
CA VAL A 21 11.84 9.98 -4.24
C VAL A 21 10.84 10.98 -4.80
N PHE A 22 9.55 10.66 -4.78
CA PHE A 22 8.49 11.52 -5.29
C PHE A 22 7.64 12.08 -4.14
N GLU A 23 7.43 13.39 -4.14
CA GLU A 23 6.56 14.05 -3.16
C GLU A 23 5.09 13.71 -3.39
N GLN A 24 4.29 13.70 -2.33
CA GLN A 24 2.84 13.55 -2.47
C GLN A 24 2.23 14.80 -3.12
N GLY A 25 1.57 14.61 -4.26
CA GLY A 25 0.86 15.67 -4.98
C GLY A 25 0.86 15.46 -6.49
N PRO A 26 0.19 16.34 -7.25
CA PRO A 26 0.07 16.19 -8.71
C PRO A 26 1.41 16.17 -9.45
N ALA A 27 2.37 17.02 -9.04
CA ALA A 27 3.70 17.08 -9.65
C ALA A 27 4.50 15.80 -9.42
N GLY A 28 4.51 15.30 -8.18
CA GLY A 28 5.17 14.04 -7.82
C GLY A 28 4.54 12.84 -8.51
N LEU A 29 3.21 12.78 -8.62
CA LEU A 29 2.52 11.73 -9.39
C LEU A 29 2.93 11.74 -10.86
N LYS A 30 3.02 12.92 -11.49
CA LYS A 30 3.47 13.05 -12.89
C LYS A 30 4.90 12.54 -13.06
N ALA A 31 5.80 12.93 -12.15
CA ALA A 31 7.20 12.51 -12.17
C ALA A 31 7.35 10.98 -11.96
N LEU A 32 6.59 10.43 -11.01
CA LEU A 32 6.52 8.99 -10.74
C LEU A 32 6.05 8.22 -11.96
N LEU A 33 4.96 8.64 -12.60
CA LEU A 33 4.45 7.96 -13.81
C LEU A 33 5.45 8.02 -14.96
N LYS A 34 6.19 9.13 -15.12
CA LYS A 34 7.27 9.25 -16.11
C LYS A 34 8.40 8.27 -15.80
N HIS A 35 8.80 8.16 -14.53
CA HIS A 35 9.86 7.26 -14.10
C HIS A 35 9.51 5.80 -14.39
N VAL A 36 8.31 5.36 -13.99
CA VAL A 36 7.86 3.98 -14.22
C VAL A 36 7.77 3.65 -15.72
N ARG A 37 7.24 4.57 -16.55
CA ARG A 37 7.21 4.39 -18.02
C ARG A 37 8.60 4.33 -18.66
N GLY A 38 9.60 4.92 -18.01
CA GLY A 38 11.00 4.84 -18.43
C GLY A 38 11.71 3.55 -18.01
N GLY A 39 10.99 2.56 -17.45
CA GLY A 39 11.57 1.30 -16.95
C GLY A 39 12.04 1.37 -15.50
N GLY A 40 11.72 2.45 -14.77
CA GLY A 40 12.01 2.59 -13.35
C GLY A 40 11.14 1.70 -12.46
N ILE A 41 11.62 1.44 -11.24
CA ILE A 41 10.93 0.61 -10.24
C ILE A 41 10.25 1.51 -9.22
N LEU A 42 9.03 1.15 -8.82
CA LEU A 42 8.28 1.83 -7.77
C LEU A 42 7.90 0.84 -6.67
N ALA A 43 8.36 1.11 -5.46
CA ALA A 43 7.93 0.39 -4.26
C ALA A 43 6.82 1.16 -3.54
N MET A 44 5.71 0.49 -3.20
CA MET A 44 4.59 1.09 -2.46
C MET A 44 4.07 0.11 -1.41
N ALA A 45 3.88 0.59 -0.17
CA ALA A 45 3.10 -0.13 0.82
C ALA A 45 1.61 -0.10 0.44
N PHE A 46 0.94 -1.25 0.50
CA PHE A 46 -0.48 -1.38 0.12
C PHE A 46 -1.39 -1.82 1.26
N ASP A 47 -0.83 -2.22 2.41
CA ASP A 47 -1.53 -2.71 3.60
C ASP A 47 -1.86 -1.58 4.61
N VAL A 48 -1.77 -0.33 4.17
CA VAL A 48 -2.09 0.86 4.97
C VAL A 48 -3.55 1.26 4.77
N PHE A 49 -4.16 1.85 5.80
CA PHE A 49 -5.52 2.39 5.69
C PHE A 49 -5.54 3.56 4.69
N GLU A 50 -6.29 3.39 3.60
CA GLU A 50 -6.56 4.47 2.65
C GLU A 50 -8.02 4.92 2.78
N SER A 51 -8.22 6.16 3.22
CA SER A 51 -9.54 6.70 3.50
C SER A 51 -10.44 6.83 2.27
N ALA A 52 -9.85 7.05 1.10
CA ALA A 52 -10.57 7.16 -0.18
C ALA A 52 -10.67 5.82 -0.91
N GLY A 53 -10.00 4.77 -0.41
CA GLY A 53 -9.95 3.46 -1.04
C GLY A 53 -11.27 2.70 -0.89
N PRO A 54 -11.67 1.90 -1.90
CA PRO A 54 -12.80 1.00 -1.75
C PRO A 54 -12.53 -0.04 -0.65
N PRO A 55 -13.58 -0.60 -0.04
CA PRO A 55 -13.43 -1.74 0.84
C PRO A 55 -13.02 -2.97 0.01
N LEU A 56 -11.87 -3.55 0.35
CA LEU A 56 -11.46 -4.89 -0.05
C LEU A 56 -11.61 -5.82 1.15
N ASP A 57 -11.81 -7.12 0.90
CA ASP A 57 -11.77 -8.09 1.99
C ASP A 57 -10.34 -8.22 2.49
N PHE A 58 -10.15 -8.11 3.81
CA PHE A 58 -8.88 -8.30 4.49
C PHE A 58 -9.07 -8.99 5.84
N LEU A 59 -8.59 -10.23 5.96
CA LEU A 59 -8.77 -11.14 7.10
C LEU A 59 -10.25 -11.29 7.48
N GLY A 60 -11.11 -11.48 6.47
CA GLY A 60 -12.56 -11.63 6.61
C GLY A 60 -13.29 -10.34 7.00
N GLN A 61 -12.63 -9.18 6.93
CA GLN A 61 -13.23 -7.89 7.27
C GLN A 61 -12.99 -6.84 6.17
N PRO A 62 -14.01 -6.02 5.84
CA PRO A 62 -13.85 -4.98 4.82
C PRO A 62 -12.90 -3.88 5.27
N ALA A 63 -11.78 -3.73 4.56
CA ALA A 63 -10.73 -2.76 4.83
C ALA A 63 -10.57 -1.78 3.65
N PRO A 64 -10.67 -0.46 3.90
CA PRO A 64 -10.39 0.55 2.88
C PRO A 64 -8.93 0.45 2.39
N THR A 65 -8.74 0.22 1.10
CA THR A 65 -7.44 -0.13 0.51
C THR A 65 -7.19 0.68 -0.75
N SER A 66 -5.95 1.15 -0.94
CA SER A 66 -5.59 1.92 -2.12
C SER A 66 -5.57 1.04 -3.37
N LEU A 67 -6.16 1.52 -4.46
CA LEU A 67 -6.04 0.90 -5.79
C LEU A 67 -4.84 1.42 -6.59
N ALA A 68 -4.13 2.43 -6.07
CA ALA A 68 -3.08 3.14 -6.80
C ALA A 68 -1.99 2.23 -7.38
N PRO A 69 -1.48 1.18 -6.69
CA PRO A 69 -0.45 0.32 -7.28
C PRO A 69 -0.94 -0.37 -8.57
N ALA A 70 -2.15 -0.92 -8.57
CA ALA A 70 -2.75 -1.56 -9.73
C ALA A 70 -3.12 -0.55 -10.82
N GLU A 71 -3.66 0.61 -10.46
CA GLU A 71 -3.96 1.69 -11.41
C GLU A 71 -2.69 2.19 -12.13
N ILE A 72 -1.59 2.34 -11.40
CA ILE A 72 -0.29 2.72 -11.97
C ILE A 72 0.19 1.62 -12.92
N ALA A 73 0.20 0.36 -12.48
CA ALA A 73 0.62 -0.79 -13.30
C ALA A 73 -0.16 -0.86 -14.63
N VAL A 74 -1.48 -0.76 -14.59
CA VAL A 74 -2.34 -0.77 -15.79
C VAL A 74 -2.04 0.45 -16.68
N LYS A 75 -1.86 1.64 -16.10
CA LYS A 75 -1.66 2.89 -16.87
C LYS A 75 -0.26 3.04 -17.47
N THR A 76 0.72 2.31 -16.95
CA THR A 76 2.11 2.36 -17.42
C THR A 76 2.53 1.09 -18.16
N GLY A 77 1.79 -0.01 -18.04
CA GLY A 77 2.21 -1.33 -18.51
C GLY A 77 3.21 -2.03 -17.58
N ALA A 78 3.49 -1.48 -16.40
CA ALA A 78 4.44 -2.06 -15.46
C ALA A 78 3.88 -3.34 -14.79
N LEU A 79 4.76 -4.27 -14.44
CA LEU A 79 4.39 -5.44 -13.64
C LEU A 79 4.00 -5.02 -12.21
N LEU A 80 2.95 -5.64 -11.67
CA LEU A 80 2.60 -5.52 -10.26
C LEU A 80 3.12 -6.75 -9.51
N LEU A 81 4.21 -6.58 -8.75
CA LEU A 81 4.88 -7.64 -8.01
C LEU A 81 4.62 -7.51 -6.50
N PRO A 82 4.00 -8.51 -5.84
CA PRO A 82 4.00 -8.58 -4.38
C PRO A 82 5.42 -8.80 -3.86
N TYR A 83 5.82 -7.94 -2.92
CA TYR A 83 7.14 -7.96 -2.29
C TYR A 83 6.97 -7.98 -0.77
N PHE A 84 7.65 -8.92 -0.10
CA PHE A 84 7.61 -9.09 1.34
C PHE A 84 9.01 -9.27 1.91
N GLY A 85 9.31 -8.57 3.01
CA GLY A 85 10.48 -8.81 3.83
C GLY A 85 10.11 -9.66 5.04
N ILE A 86 10.72 -10.83 5.17
CA ILE A 86 10.46 -11.77 6.28
C ILE A 86 11.64 -11.73 7.24
N ARG A 87 11.37 -11.47 8.52
CA ARG A 87 12.42 -11.43 9.54
C ARG A 87 12.87 -12.85 9.86
N ARG A 88 14.17 -13.10 9.80
CA ARG A 88 14.77 -14.37 10.26
C ARG A 88 14.80 -14.44 11.79
N ALA A 89 14.88 -15.66 12.31
CA ALA A 89 14.98 -15.91 13.75
C ALA A 89 16.31 -15.40 14.36
N ASP A 90 17.35 -15.20 13.55
CA ASP A 90 18.69 -14.75 13.94
C ASP A 90 18.80 -13.26 14.32
N ARG A 91 17.65 -12.56 14.43
CA ARG A 91 17.47 -11.14 14.80
C ARG A 91 17.99 -10.10 13.82
N TYR A 92 18.95 -10.43 12.95
CA TYR A 92 19.62 -9.46 12.09
C TYR A 92 19.36 -9.69 10.60
N GLY A 93 18.88 -10.87 10.22
CA GLY A 93 18.60 -11.24 8.84
C GLY A 93 17.16 -10.98 8.40
N PHE A 94 17.02 -10.72 7.10
CA PHE A 94 15.74 -10.70 6.40
C PHE A 94 15.83 -11.57 5.15
N ASP A 95 14.77 -12.32 4.88
CA ASP A 95 14.54 -12.94 3.58
C ASP A 95 13.65 -12.02 2.75
N THR A 96 14.05 -11.82 1.50
CA THR A 96 13.26 -11.10 0.52
C THR A 96 12.46 -12.10 -0.30
N VAL A 97 11.15 -11.91 -0.33
CA VAL A 97 10.24 -12.68 -1.16
C VAL A 97 9.63 -11.76 -2.20
N ILE A 98 9.89 -12.05 -3.47
CA ILE A 98 9.22 -11.44 -4.62
C ILE A 98 8.39 -12.54 -5.26
N GLU A 99 7.09 -12.35 -5.33
CA GLU A 99 6.19 -13.33 -5.93
C GLU A 99 5.96 -13.03 -7.41
N GLU A 100 5.34 -13.98 -8.12
CA GLU A 100 4.97 -13.81 -9.51
C GLU A 100 4.08 -12.57 -9.72
N PRO A 101 4.21 -11.88 -10.88
CA PRO A 101 3.37 -10.74 -11.18
C PRO A 101 1.89 -11.07 -11.08
N ILE A 102 1.12 -10.16 -10.49
CA ILE A 102 -0.33 -10.21 -10.59
C ILE A 102 -0.69 -9.77 -12.03
N PRO A 103 -1.39 -10.62 -12.81
CA PRO A 103 -1.79 -10.27 -14.17
C PRO A 103 -2.62 -8.99 -14.20
N HIS A 104 -2.45 -8.20 -15.26
CA HIS A 104 -3.24 -6.99 -15.45
C HIS A 104 -4.72 -7.33 -15.63
N GLY A 105 -5.57 -6.45 -15.12
CA GLY A 105 -7.02 -6.58 -15.19
C GLY A 105 -7.69 -5.41 -14.49
N ASP A 106 -8.87 -5.66 -13.93
CA ASP A 106 -9.55 -4.69 -13.08
C ASP A 106 -8.70 -4.37 -11.82
N PRO A 107 -8.39 -3.08 -11.53
CA PRO A 107 -7.54 -2.71 -10.40
C PRO A 107 -8.05 -3.20 -9.05
N ARG A 108 -9.37 -3.29 -8.86
CA ARG A 108 -9.95 -3.82 -7.61
C ARG A 108 -9.67 -5.31 -7.47
N GLY A 109 -9.84 -6.10 -8.53
CA GLY A 109 -9.48 -7.51 -8.57
C GLY A 109 -7.98 -7.75 -8.32
N MET A 110 -7.12 -6.98 -8.98
CA MET A 110 -5.66 -7.06 -8.80
C MET A 110 -5.24 -6.80 -7.36
N MET A 111 -5.78 -5.75 -6.73
CA MET A 111 -5.46 -5.42 -5.34
C MET A 111 -6.10 -6.39 -4.33
N GLN A 112 -7.23 -7.02 -4.66
CA GLN A 112 -7.79 -8.09 -3.85
C GLN A 112 -6.87 -9.32 -3.85
N GLU A 113 -6.28 -9.66 -4.99
CA GLU A 113 -5.28 -10.73 -5.08
C GLU A 113 -4.00 -10.39 -4.31
N ALA A 114 -3.49 -9.15 -4.42
CA ALA A 114 -2.35 -8.69 -3.63
C ALA A 114 -2.62 -8.80 -2.12
N THR A 115 -3.84 -8.42 -1.71
CA THR A 115 -4.30 -8.55 -0.32
C THR A 115 -4.34 -10.00 0.13
N ARG A 116 -4.88 -10.92 -0.69
CA ARG A 116 -4.94 -12.36 -0.38
C ARG A 116 -3.55 -12.98 -0.20
N ARG A 117 -2.59 -12.60 -1.03
CA ARG A 117 -1.21 -13.07 -0.90
C ARG A 117 -0.56 -12.58 0.39
N LEU A 118 -0.85 -11.35 0.81
CA LEU A 118 -0.46 -10.86 2.13
C LEU A 118 -1.14 -11.67 3.26
N GLU A 119 -2.43 -11.95 3.16
CA GLU A 119 -3.16 -12.76 4.16
C GLU A 119 -2.51 -14.13 4.35
N ALA A 120 -2.17 -14.82 3.26
CA ALA A 120 -1.50 -16.12 3.34
C ALA A 120 -0.17 -16.05 4.11
N ARG A 121 0.57 -14.93 4.01
CA ARG A 121 1.79 -14.69 4.80
C ARG A 121 1.48 -14.43 6.27
N ILE A 122 0.46 -13.63 6.54
CA ILE A 122 0.00 -13.33 7.90
C ILE A 122 -0.48 -14.60 8.59
N GLU A 123 -1.22 -15.46 7.89
CA GLU A 123 -1.69 -16.75 8.42
C GLU A 123 -0.55 -17.71 8.71
N ALA A 124 0.47 -17.74 7.85
CA ALA A 124 1.66 -18.57 8.04
C ALA A 124 2.51 -18.14 9.26
N ASP A 125 2.69 -16.83 9.48
CA ASP A 125 3.35 -16.30 10.66
C ASP A 125 2.77 -14.94 11.05
N PRO A 126 1.77 -14.91 11.96
CA PRO A 126 1.16 -13.67 12.41
C PRO A 126 2.16 -12.71 13.05
N GLY A 127 3.29 -13.20 13.58
CA GLY A 127 4.31 -12.37 14.23
C GLY A 127 5.06 -11.44 13.27
N GLN A 128 4.98 -11.67 11.95
CA GLN A 128 5.69 -10.88 10.94
C GLN A 128 4.97 -9.59 10.56
N TRP A 129 3.67 -9.47 10.84
CA TRP A 129 2.89 -8.31 10.42
C TRP A 129 2.81 -7.23 11.49
N LEU A 130 2.78 -5.96 11.05
CA LEU A 130 2.79 -4.81 11.95
C LEU A 130 1.39 -4.51 12.51
N TRP A 131 0.95 -5.29 13.50
CA TRP A 131 -0.37 -5.18 14.14
C TRP A 131 -0.68 -3.83 14.82
N THR A 132 0.35 -3.00 15.07
CA THR A 132 0.17 -1.69 15.72
C THR A 132 -0.56 -0.68 14.83
N HIS A 133 -0.55 -0.89 13.52
CA HIS A 133 -1.34 -0.05 12.61
C HIS A 133 -2.83 -0.42 12.70
N ARG A 134 -3.67 0.56 13.06
CA ARG A 134 -5.14 0.40 13.08
C ARG A 134 -5.70 0.28 11.65
N ARG A 135 -5.61 -0.91 11.06
CA ARG A 135 -5.94 -1.18 9.65
C ARG A 135 -7.36 -0.82 9.24
N TRP A 136 -8.36 -1.15 10.05
CA TRP A 136 -9.79 -0.98 9.69
C TRP A 136 -10.39 0.37 10.12
N LYS A 137 -9.76 1.10 11.05
CA LYS A 137 -10.22 2.38 11.66
C LYS A 137 -11.75 2.49 11.83
N PRO A 138 -12.39 1.65 12.67
CA PRO A 138 -13.85 1.54 12.77
C PRO A 138 -14.57 2.86 13.05
N ARG A 139 -14.03 3.72 13.94
CA ARG A 139 -14.61 5.06 14.22
C ARG A 139 -14.68 5.97 12.98
N ARG A 140 -13.69 5.88 12.08
CA ARG A 140 -13.71 6.66 10.82
C ARG A 140 -14.74 6.09 9.83
N ARG A 141 -14.89 4.76 9.79
CA ARG A 141 -15.93 4.10 8.99
C ARG A 141 -17.33 4.48 9.46
N GLU A 142 -17.56 4.45 10.77
CA GLU A 142 -18.84 4.83 11.37
C GLU A 142 -19.22 6.29 11.06
N LYS A 143 -18.28 7.24 11.23
CA LYS A 143 -18.52 8.66 10.90
C LYS A 143 -18.90 8.84 9.43
N ARG A 144 -18.27 8.10 8.51
CA ARG A 144 -18.62 8.12 7.07
C ARG A 144 -20.00 7.54 6.82
N ARG A 145 -20.33 6.39 7.43
CA ARG A 145 -21.65 5.76 7.29
C ARG A 145 -22.76 6.72 7.70
N ARG A 146 -22.64 7.33 8.89
CA ARG A 146 -23.59 8.35 9.39
C ARG A 146 -23.71 9.55 8.44
N LYS A 147 -22.61 10.01 7.85
CA LYS A 147 -22.62 11.13 6.89
C LYS A 147 -23.32 10.76 5.57
N ALA A 148 -23.10 9.55 5.06
CA ALA A 148 -23.73 9.07 3.85
C ALA A 148 -25.25 8.88 4.04
N GLU A 149 -25.66 8.28 5.17
CA GLU A 149 -27.08 8.13 5.55
C GLU A 149 -27.79 9.50 5.63
N ALA A 150 -27.15 10.51 6.23
CA ALA A 150 -27.70 11.87 6.30
C ALA A 150 -27.79 12.61 4.95
N GLN A 151 -27.01 12.19 3.95
CA GLN A 151 -27.05 12.78 2.59
C GLN A 151 -28.05 12.07 1.67
N ALA A 152 -28.30 10.77 1.88
CA ALA A 152 -29.27 10.00 1.10
C ALA A 152 -30.73 10.20 1.57
N GLY A 153 -30.95 10.70 2.79
CA GLY A 153 -32.26 11.07 3.32
C GLY A 153 -32.72 12.50 3.03
N ARG A 154 -32.06 13.19 2.08
CA ARG A 154 -32.45 14.51 1.56
C ARG A 154 -32.76 14.39 0.08
#